data_AF-A0A399YPB5-F1
#
_entry.id   AF-A0A399YPB5-F1
#
_cell.length_a   1.000
_cell.length_b   1.000
_cell.length_c   1.000
_cell.angle_alpha   90.00
_cell.angle_beta   90.00
_cell.angle_gamma   90.00
#
_symmetry.space_group_name_H-M   'P 1'
#
loop_
_entity.id
_entity.type
_entity.pdbx_description
1 polymer ?
#
loop_
_entity_poly.entity_id
_entity_poly.type
_entity_poly.pdbx_seq_one_letter_code
_entity_poly.pdbx_strand_id
1 'polypeptide(L)'
;MRGACASDDGAPRLPEFIFELNVPLLGICYGMQILAHALGGRVVRSPQREFGPAQIRVVNAALLFTALPLTQTVWMSHGDSVQTLPPGFEKLAESDHCAFAAMANPARKIYALQFHPEVAHTPHGKNILRYFLYEVCQCVGDWTPHAFIENSVAQIRARVGGERVLCALSGGVDSMVTAALIERALNEQLTCVFIDHGLLRQDEAANVAALAAQVGIELVAVDAHAYFLEKLRGVVEPERKRKIIGAAFVEKFDETARALGAHKFLAQGTLYPDVIESAAPLDAAQGRAHGAAATIKTHHNVGGLPTTLPFQLLEPLRHLFKDEVRAVGEALGLPHNVVWRQPFPGPGLAVRIIGEITRARLDILRAADAIVRQEIERAAPDLDFRVWQYFAVLT
;
A
#
# COMPACT_ATOMS: atom_id res chain seq x y z
N MET A 1 -12.64 5.73 -22.48
CA MET A 1 -11.26 6.15 -22.83
C MET A 1 -10.73 5.22 -23.91
N ARG A 2 -10.18 5.75 -25.01
CA ARG A 2 -9.44 4.92 -25.98
C ARG A 2 -8.06 4.64 -25.35
N GLY A 3 -7.73 3.37 -25.10
CA GLY A 3 -6.36 3.00 -24.71
C GLY A 3 -5.39 3.35 -25.84
N ALA A 4 -4.17 3.76 -25.52
CA ALA A 4 -3.13 4.03 -26.50
C ALA A 4 -2.66 2.72 -27.15
N CYS A 5 -2.55 2.68 -28.48
CA CYS A 5 -1.89 1.57 -29.17
C CYS A 5 -0.39 1.83 -29.24
N ALA A 6 0.43 0.79 -29.08
CA ALA A 6 1.89 0.90 -29.19
C ALA A 6 2.36 1.47 -30.55
N SER A 7 1.51 1.39 -31.59
CA SER A 7 1.79 1.98 -32.91
C SER A 7 1.32 3.43 -33.06
N ASP A 8 0.59 4.00 -32.10
CA ASP A 8 0.05 5.36 -32.23
C ASP A 8 1.14 6.44 -32.06
N ASP A 9 0.95 7.58 -32.72
CA ASP A 9 1.79 8.77 -32.52
C ASP A 9 1.63 9.30 -31.08
N GLY A 10 2.74 9.50 -30.39
CA GLY A 10 2.75 9.92 -28.98
C GLY A 10 2.43 8.81 -27.97
N ALA A 11 2.37 7.54 -28.41
CA ALA A 11 2.33 6.41 -27.50
C ALA A 11 3.64 6.31 -26.69
N PRO A 12 3.59 5.99 -25.39
CA PRO A 12 4.80 5.77 -24.59
C PRO A 12 5.72 4.73 -25.24
N ARG A 13 7.00 5.05 -25.37
CA ARG A 13 8.03 4.21 -25.99
C ARG A 13 8.99 3.66 -24.93
N LEU A 14 9.55 2.48 -25.17
CA LEU A 14 10.66 1.97 -24.39
C LEU A 14 11.93 2.76 -24.75
N PRO A 15 12.64 3.34 -23.77
CA PRO A 15 13.97 3.87 -24.00
C PRO A 15 14.93 2.80 -24.52
N GLU A 16 15.76 3.14 -25.50
CA GLU A 16 16.68 2.19 -26.17
C GLU A 16 17.66 1.54 -25.18
N PHE A 17 18.12 2.30 -24.18
CA PHE A 17 19.09 1.82 -23.17
C PHE A 17 18.62 0.56 -22.44
N ILE A 18 17.29 0.32 -22.34
CA ILE A 18 16.75 -0.88 -21.68
C ILE A 18 17.29 -2.16 -22.34
N PHE A 19 17.46 -2.16 -23.66
CA PHE A 19 17.99 -3.32 -24.39
C PHE A 19 19.51 -3.48 -24.25
N GLU A 20 20.22 -2.42 -23.84
CA GLU A 20 21.67 -2.40 -23.63
C GLU A 20 22.06 -2.89 -22.23
N LEU A 21 21.13 -2.87 -21.26
CA LEU A 21 21.37 -3.31 -19.88
C LEU A 21 21.72 -4.81 -19.77
N ASN A 22 21.42 -5.62 -20.80
CA ASN A 22 21.66 -7.07 -20.81
C ASN A 22 21.06 -7.80 -19.59
N VAL A 23 19.92 -7.32 -19.09
CA VAL A 23 19.14 -7.95 -18.02
C VAL A 23 17.88 -8.62 -18.58
N PRO A 24 17.33 -9.65 -17.92
CA PRO A 24 16.06 -10.23 -18.32
C PRO A 24 14.91 -9.23 -18.31
N LEU A 25 13.98 -9.38 -19.25
CA LEU A 25 12.83 -8.48 -19.41
C LEU A 25 11.52 -9.27 -19.42
N LEU A 26 10.50 -8.76 -18.72
CA LEU A 26 9.13 -9.25 -18.77
C LEU A 26 8.19 -8.11 -19.21
N GLY A 27 7.63 -8.22 -20.41
CA GLY A 27 6.60 -7.30 -20.91
C GLY A 27 5.19 -7.81 -20.61
N ILE A 28 4.37 -7.05 -19.89
CA ILE A 28 2.99 -7.43 -19.54
C ILE A 28 2.00 -6.52 -20.28
N CYS A 29 1.03 -7.12 -20.97
CA CYS A 29 -0.01 -6.45 -21.75
C CYS A 29 0.56 -5.40 -22.72
N TYR A 30 0.39 -4.10 -22.44
CA TYR A 30 1.01 -3.03 -23.24
C TYR A 30 2.53 -3.17 -23.32
N GLY A 31 3.18 -3.65 -22.25
CA GLY A 31 4.61 -3.98 -22.22
C GLY A 31 5.02 -5.01 -23.27
N MET A 32 4.17 -6.01 -23.54
CA MET A 32 4.40 -6.97 -24.63
C MET A 32 4.36 -6.28 -26.01
N GLN A 33 3.41 -5.37 -26.19
CA GLN A 33 3.18 -4.68 -27.46
C GLN A 33 4.32 -3.72 -27.81
N ILE A 34 4.74 -2.88 -26.86
CA ILE A 34 5.87 -1.96 -27.07
C ILE A 34 7.17 -2.71 -27.29
N LEU A 35 7.37 -3.84 -26.61
CA LEU A 35 8.53 -4.69 -26.79
C LEU A 35 8.52 -5.34 -28.18
N ALA A 36 7.38 -5.88 -28.60
CA ALA A 36 7.23 -6.46 -29.93
C ALA A 36 7.52 -5.43 -31.01
N HIS A 37 6.93 -4.23 -30.89
CA HIS A 37 7.11 -3.16 -31.86
C HIS A 37 8.57 -2.66 -31.92
N ALA A 38 9.20 -2.42 -30.76
CA ALA A 38 10.58 -1.93 -30.69
C ALA A 38 11.61 -2.93 -31.28
N LEU A 39 11.29 -4.23 -31.28
CA LEU A 39 12.18 -5.29 -31.78
C LEU A 39 11.84 -5.74 -33.22
N GLY A 40 11.01 -4.99 -33.95
CA GLY A 40 10.69 -5.27 -35.36
C GLY A 40 9.53 -6.23 -35.58
N GLY A 41 8.76 -6.55 -34.55
CA GLY A 41 7.46 -7.21 -34.67
C GLY A 41 6.36 -6.25 -35.13
N ARG A 42 5.19 -6.79 -35.47
CA ARG A 42 4.02 -6.01 -35.91
C ARG A 42 2.92 -6.09 -34.86
N VAL A 43 2.44 -4.94 -34.39
CA VAL A 43 1.28 -4.80 -33.51
C VAL A 43 0.14 -4.18 -34.31
N VAL A 44 -1.06 -4.73 -34.16
CA VAL A 44 -2.26 -4.20 -34.81
C VAL A 44 -3.36 -4.01 -33.79
N ARG A 45 -4.26 -3.08 -34.06
CA ARG A 45 -5.50 -2.97 -33.31
C ARG A 45 -6.35 -4.20 -33.55
N SER A 46 -6.75 -4.89 -32.50
CA SER A 46 -7.58 -6.08 -32.62
C SER A 46 -9.02 -5.67 -32.91
N PRO A 47 -9.70 -6.27 -33.91
CA PRO A 47 -11.12 -6.01 -34.17
C PRO A 47 -12.02 -6.53 -33.03
N GLN A 48 -11.55 -7.52 -32.29
CA GLN A 48 -12.22 -8.07 -31.10
C GLN A 48 -11.38 -7.75 -29.87
N ARG A 49 -11.95 -7.00 -28.94
CA ARG A 49 -11.28 -6.67 -27.68
C ARG A 49 -11.59 -7.75 -26.66
N GLU A 50 -10.55 -8.33 -26.08
CA GLU A 50 -10.68 -9.33 -25.03
C GLU A 50 -10.40 -8.64 -23.69
N PHE A 51 -11.48 -8.34 -22.97
CA PHE A 51 -11.44 -7.83 -21.60
C PHE A 51 -12.13 -8.82 -20.70
N GLY A 52 -11.37 -9.49 -19.84
CA GLY A 52 -11.89 -10.44 -18.89
C GLY A 52 -11.24 -11.82 -18.98
N PRO A 53 -11.92 -12.85 -18.45
CA PRO A 53 -11.35 -14.19 -18.37
C PRO A 53 -11.27 -14.82 -19.76
N ALA A 54 -10.12 -15.38 -20.08
CA ALA A 54 -9.84 -16.08 -21.32
C ALA A 54 -9.14 -17.41 -21.04
N GLN A 55 -9.36 -18.41 -21.89
CA GLN A 55 -8.57 -19.64 -21.86
C GLN A 55 -7.39 -19.49 -22.81
N ILE A 56 -6.18 -19.73 -22.30
CA ILE A 56 -5.01 -19.87 -23.15
C ILE A 56 -4.58 -21.33 -23.25
N ARG A 57 -4.00 -21.69 -24.39
CA ARG A 57 -3.28 -22.93 -24.63
C ARG A 57 -1.78 -22.62 -24.70
N VAL A 58 -1.00 -23.25 -23.82
CA VAL A 58 0.46 -23.25 -23.86
C VAL A 58 0.91 -24.19 -24.98
N VAL A 59 1.66 -23.65 -25.95
CA VAL A 59 2.19 -24.40 -27.10
C VAL A 59 3.68 -24.69 -26.95
N ASN A 60 4.38 -23.90 -26.16
CA ASN A 60 5.75 -24.15 -25.75
C ASN A 60 5.86 -23.78 -24.26
N ALA A 61 6.17 -24.79 -23.44
CA ALA A 61 6.25 -24.66 -22.00
C ALA A 61 7.59 -24.05 -21.53
N ALA A 62 8.26 -23.24 -22.37
CA ALA A 62 9.46 -22.47 -22.02
C ALA A 62 9.37 -21.93 -20.58
N LEU A 63 10.53 -21.77 -19.91
CA LEU A 63 10.69 -21.62 -18.46
C LEU A 63 9.49 -21.09 -17.66
N LEU A 64 8.85 -20.01 -18.11
CA LEU A 64 7.64 -19.42 -17.49
C LEU A 64 6.44 -20.34 -17.28
N PHE A 65 6.23 -21.35 -18.13
CA PHE A 65 5.08 -22.26 -18.05
C PHE A 65 5.45 -23.66 -17.58
N THR A 66 6.69 -23.84 -17.10
CA THR A 66 7.16 -25.13 -16.59
C THR A 66 6.25 -25.62 -15.47
N ALA A 67 5.81 -26.88 -15.56
CA ALA A 67 4.93 -27.51 -14.57
C ALA A 67 3.57 -26.80 -14.34
N LEU A 68 3.12 -25.96 -15.28
CA LEU A 68 1.77 -25.39 -15.29
C LEU A 68 0.85 -26.16 -16.25
N PRO A 69 -0.48 -26.11 -16.04
CA PRO A 69 -1.43 -26.72 -16.97
C PRO A 69 -1.30 -26.17 -18.39
N LEU A 70 -1.39 -27.04 -19.40
CA LEU A 70 -1.35 -26.64 -20.81
C LEU A 70 -2.53 -25.75 -21.21
N THR A 71 -3.63 -25.83 -20.49
CA THR A 71 -4.77 -24.93 -20.65
C THR A 71 -5.06 -24.27 -19.33
N GLN A 72 -5.11 -22.94 -19.31
CA GLN A 72 -5.31 -22.17 -18.08
C GLN A 72 -6.10 -20.90 -18.32
N THR A 73 -6.85 -20.50 -17.29
CA THR A 73 -7.58 -19.25 -17.27
C THR A 73 -6.63 -18.10 -16.97
N VAL A 74 -6.73 -17.04 -17.75
CA VAL A 74 -5.96 -15.81 -17.59
C VAL A 74 -6.86 -14.60 -17.72
N TRP A 75 -6.42 -13.47 -17.19
CA TRP A 75 -7.11 -12.19 -17.34
C TRP A 75 -6.55 -11.38 -18.50
N MET A 76 -7.27 -11.33 -19.60
CA MET A 76 -6.96 -10.49 -20.75
C MET A 76 -7.48 -9.07 -20.55
N SER A 77 -6.71 -8.09 -21.00
CA SER A 77 -7.17 -6.69 -21.02
C SER A 77 -6.52 -5.93 -22.16
N HIS A 78 -6.86 -6.29 -23.40
CA HIS A 78 -6.22 -5.71 -24.58
C HIS A 78 -7.19 -5.28 -25.68
N GLY A 79 -6.90 -4.11 -26.26
CA GLY A 79 -7.53 -3.64 -27.50
C GLY A 79 -6.69 -3.93 -28.74
N ASP A 80 -5.42 -4.30 -28.56
CA ASP A 80 -4.43 -4.51 -29.61
C ASP A 80 -3.75 -5.87 -29.40
N SER A 81 -3.15 -6.39 -30.46
CA SER A 81 -2.49 -7.70 -30.44
C SER A 81 -1.25 -7.67 -31.31
N VAL A 82 -0.22 -8.40 -30.88
CA VAL A 82 0.92 -8.74 -31.76
C VAL A 82 0.40 -9.61 -32.90
N GLN A 83 0.73 -9.27 -34.14
CA GLN A 83 0.40 -10.04 -35.35
C GLN A 83 1.61 -10.75 -35.93
N THR A 84 2.81 -10.20 -35.72
CA THR A 84 4.07 -10.80 -36.17
C THR A 84 5.08 -10.72 -35.05
N LEU A 85 5.65 -11.87 -34.69
CA LEU A 85 6.70 -11.94 -33.67
C LEU A 85 7.97 -11.22 -34.16
N PRO A 86 8.71 -10.56 -33.25
CA PRO A 86 10.04 -10.07 -33.57
C PRO A 86 10.99 -11.21 -33.98
N PRO A 87 12.04 -10.93 -34.78
CA PRO A 87 13.04 -11.94 -35.13
C PRO A 87 13.65 -12.63 -33.89
N GLY A 88 13.74 -13.96 -33.94
CA GLY A 88 14.27 -14.78 -32.84
C GLY A 88 13.31 -14.96 -31.65
N PHE A 89 12.08 -14.43 -31.72
CA PHE A 89 11.04 -14.76 -30.75
C PHE A 89 10.27 -16.01 -31.18
N GLU A 90 9.90 -16.79 -30.18
CA GLU A 90 9.01 -17.94 -30.29
C GLU A 90 7.68 -17.67 -29.58
N LYS A 91 6.64 -18.36 -30.05
CA LYS A 91 5.32 -18.35 -29.45
C LYS A 91 5.28 -19.32 -28.28
N LEU A 92 4.78 -18.84 -27.13
CA LEU A 92 4.63 -19.67 -25.93
C LEU A 92 3.18 -20.07 -25.66
N ALA A 93 2.22 -19.19 -25.92
CA ALA A 93 0.81 -19.45 -25.71
C ALA A 93 -0.10 -18.71 -26.70
N GLU A 94 -1.34 -19.16 -26.83
CA GLU A 94 -2.41 -18.57 -27.64
C GLU A 94 -3.77 -18.65 -26.94
N SER A 95 -4.73 -17.81 -27.34
CA SER A 95 -6.15 -17.97 -27.06
C SER A 95 -6.94 -18.05 -28.38
N ASP A 96 -8.25 -18.29 -28.31
CA ASP A 96 -9.13 -18.31 -29.48
C ASP A 96 -9.12 -16.96 -30.23
N HIS A 97 -8.88 -15.86 -29.52
CA HIS A 97 -8.89 -14.50 -30.07
C HIS A 97 -7.52 -13.83 -30.13
N CYS A 98 -6.46 -14.49 -29.64
CA CYS A 98 -5.11 -13.94 -29.58
C CYS A 98 -4.05 -14.97 -30.00
N ALA A 99 -3.50 -14.80 -31.20
CA ALA A 99 -2.50 -15.72 -31.76
C ALA A 99 -1.20 -15.81 -30.96
N PHE A 100 -0.85 -14.75 -30.21
CA PHE A 100 0.33 -14.69 -29.36
C PHE A 100 -0.07 -14.17 -27.98
N ALA A 101 -0.64 -15.05 -27.16
CA ALA A 101 -0.96 -14.73 -25.77
C ALA A 101 0.30 -14.64 -24.89
N ALA A 102 1.38 -15.31 -25.31
CA ALA A 102 2.72 -15.15 -24.74
C ALA A 102 3.79 -15.41 -25.81
N MET A 103 4.92 -14.70 -25.70
CA MET A 103 6.09 -14.86 -26.58
C MET A 103 7.39 -14.74 -25.79
N ALA A 104 8.48 -15.31 -26.31
CA ALA A 104 9.78 -15.18 -25.68
C ALA A 104 10.94 -15.24 -26.67
N ASN A 105 12.07 -14.68 -26.28
CA ASN A 105 13.39 -14.93 -26.85
C ASN A 105 14.29 -15.43 -25.70
N PRO A 106 14.40 -16.77 -25.52
CA PRO A 106 15.17 -17.35 -24.43
C PRO A 106 16.65 -16.96 -24.45
N ALA A 107 17.25 -16.82 -25.64
CA ALA A 107 18.65 -16.43 -25.80
C ALA A 107 18.93 -15.02 -25.23
N ARG A 108 17.96 -14.10 -25.36
CA ARG A 108 18.04 -12.75 -24.79
C ARG A 108 17.37 -12.61 -23.42
N LYS A 109 16.81 -13.70 -22.87
CA LYS A 109 16.01 -13.73 -21.64
C LYS A 109 14.86 -12.71 -21.64
N ILE A 110 14.24 -12.52 -22.79
CA ILE A 110 13.10 -11.61 -22.94
C ILE A 110 11.82 -12.42 -23.03
N TYR A 111 10.85 -12.13 -22.18
CA TYR A 111 9.56 -12.78 -22.15
C TYR A 111 8.45 -11.73 -22.18
N ALA A 112 7.30 -12.09 -22.73
CA ALA A 112 6.16 -11.19 -22.78
C ALA A 112 4.83 -11.92 -22.75
N LEU A 113 3.84 -11.32 -22.09
CA LEU A 113 2.51 -11.86 -21.83
C LEU A 113 1.46 -10.83 -22.25
N GLN A 114 0.42 -11.26 -22.96
CA GLN A 114 -0.69 -10.37 -23.35
C GLN A 114 -1.73 -10.22 -22.22
N PHE A 115 -1.71 -11.12 -21.25
CA PHE A 115 -2.58 -11.16 -20.07
C PHE A 115 -1.86 -10.69 -18.81
N HIS A 116 -2.63 -10.50 -17.73
CA HIS A 116 -2.15 -10.01 -16.43
C HIS A 116 -1.89 -11.18 -15.45
N PRO A 117 -0.64 -11.62 -15.22
CA PRO A 117 -0.32 -12.65 -14.22
C PRO A 117 -0.42 -12.13 -12.77
N GLU A 118 -0.49 -10.83 -12.54
CA GLU A 118 -0.49 -10.20 -11.22
C GLU A 118 -1.87 -10.19 -10.55
N VAL A 119 -2.95 -10.45 -11.29
CA VAL A 119 -4.33 -10.39 -10.77
C VAL A 119 -4.83 -11.76 -10.33
N ALA A 120 -5.73 -11.78 -9.33
CA ALA A 120 -6.33 -13.00 -8.79
C ALA A 120 -7.11 -13.83 -9.83
N HIS A 121 -7.59 -13.18 -10.91
CA HIS A 121 -8.30 -13.82 -12.01
C HIS A 121 -7.39 -14.67 -12.92
N THR A 122 -6.07 -14.64 -12.72
CA THR A 122 -5.11 -15.56 -13.35
C THR A 122 -4.57 -16.50 -12.27
N PRO A 123 -5.19 -17.68 -12.04
CA PRO A 123 -4.88 -18.52 -10.88
C PRO A 123 -3.41 -18.95 -10.78
N HIS A 124 -2.76 -19.20 -11.91
CA HIS A 124 -1.34 -19.58 -11.97
C HIS A 124 -0.39 -18.39 -12.18
N GLY A 125 -0.90 -17.15 -12.13
CA GLY A 125 -0.13 -15.95 -12.43
C GLY A 125 1.04 -15.72 -11.48
N LYS A 126 0.85 -15.97 -10.17
CA LYS A 126 1.95 -15.95 -9.18
C LYS A 126 3.06 -16.94 -9.53
N ASN A 127 2.73 -18.12 -10.07
CA ASN A 127 3.73 -19.11 -10.46
C ASN A 127 4.53 -18.62 -11.68
N ILE A 128 3.88 -18.01 -12.67
CA ILE A 128 4.56 -17.41 -13.83
C ILE A 128 5.55 -16.34 -13.38
N LEU A 129 5.13 -15.42 -12.51
CA LEU A 129 6.00 -14.39 -11.95
C LEU A 129 7.15 -15.00 -11.14
N ARG A 130 6.88 -16.05 -10.35
CA ARG A 130 7.90 -16.80 -9.61
C ARG A 130 8.93 -17.40 -10.57
N TYR A 131 8.52 -18.08 -11.63
CA TYR A 131 9.47 -18.65 -12.60
C TYR A 131 10.31 -17.57 -13.28
N PHE A 132 9.72 -16.43 -13.63
CA PHE A 132 10.49 -15.32 -14.16
C PHE A 132 11.56 -14.83 -13.17
N LEU A 133 11.18 -14.58 -11.91
CA LEU A 133 12.11 -14.05 -10.91
C LEU A 133 13.23 -15.05 -10.54
N TYR A 134 12.91 -16.32 -10.31
CA TYR A 134 13.87 -17.26 -9.74
C TYR A 134 14.60 -18.09 -10.79
N GLU A 135 13.97 -18.42 -11.92
CA GLU A 135 14.62 -19.23 -12.96
C GLU A 135 15.25 -18.36 -14.05
N VAL A 136 14.56 -17.29 -14.48
CA VAL A 136 15.06 -16.41 -15.55
C VAL A 136 16.01 -15.35 -15.00
N CYS A 137 15.57 -14.62 -13.97
CA CYS A 137 16.36 -13.56 -13.34
C CYS A 137 17.37 -14.07 -12.32
N GLN A 138 17.21 -15.31 -11.84
CA GLN A 138 18.08 -15.91 -10.81
C GLN A 138 18.15 -15.07 -9.52
N CYS A 139 17.05 -14.39 -9.20
CA CYS A 139 16.92 -13.68 -7.94
C CYS A 139 16.96 -14.66 -6.76
N VAL A 140 17.48 -14.23 -5.61
CA VAL A 140 17.62 -15.11 -4.43
C VAL A 140 16.36 -15.12 -3.57
N GLY A 141 15.61 -14.02 -3.54
CA GLY A 141 14.41 -13.89 -2.69
C GLY A 141 14.74 -13.55 -1.24
N ASP A 142 15.71 -12.66 -1.04
CA ASP A 142 16.16 -12.14 0.26
C ASP A 142 15.22 -11.07 0.84
N TRP A 143 14.23 -10.61 0.08
CA TRP A 143 13.15 -9.75 0.57
C TRP A 143 12.17 -10.52 1.46
N THR A 144 12.54 -10.71 2.72
CA THR A 144 11.74 -11.38 3.74
C THR A 144 11.49 -10.45 4.93
N PRO A 145 10.42 -10.63 5.72
CA PRO A 145 10.16 -9.80 6.90
C PRO A 145 11.35 -9.74 7.86
N HIS A 146 12.03 -10.86 8.10
CA HIS A 146 13.19 -10.92 9.00
C HIS A 146 14.38 -10.13 8.46
N ALA A 147 14.76 -10.34 7.19
CA ALA A 147 15.85 -9.59 6.56
C ALA A 147 15.54 -8.09 6.50
N PHE A 148 14.27 -7.72 6.23
CA PHE A 148 13.82 -6.34 6.27
C PHE A 148 13.99 -5.72 7.67
N ILE A 149 13.58 -6.42 8.73
CA ILE A 149 13.72 -5.96 10.11
C ILE A 149 15.20 -5.73 10.43
N GLU A 150 16.08 -6.69 10.15
CA GLU A 150 17.52 -6.58 10.43
C GLU A 150 18.16 -5.39 9.70
N ASN A 151 17.90 -5.26 8.40
CA ASN A 151 18.39 -4.16 7.59
C ASN A 151 17.86 -2.81 8.08
N SER A 152 16.57 -2.72 8.41
CA SER A 152 15.95 -1.50 8.91
C SER A 152 16.52 -1.10 10.26
N VAL A 153 16.71 -2.05 11.18
CA VAL A 153 17.35 -1.78 12.49
C VAL A 153 18.75 -1.21 12.31
N ALA A 154 19.56 -1.81 11.42
CA ALA A 154 20.91 -1.30 11.14
C ALA A 154 20.89 0.12 10.56
N GLN A 155 19.99 0.38 9.60
CA GLN A 155 19.82 1.70 8.99
C GLN A 155 19.34 2.76 10.00
N ILE A 156 18.37 2.42 10.85
CA ILE A 156 17.85 3.31 11.90
C ILE A 156 18.98 3.67 12.87
N ARG A 157 19.74 2.69 13.37
CA ARG A 157 20.88 2.94 14.27
C ARG A 157 21.93 3.85 13.63
N ALA A 158 22.31 3.59 12.39
CA ALA A 158 23.29 4.40 11.66
C ALA A 158 22.79 5.83 11.42
N ARG A 159 21.50 6.00 11.12
CA ARG A 159 20.90 7.30 10.81
C ARG A 159 20.64 8.16 12.06
N VAL A 160 20.16 7.55 13.13
CA VAL A 160 19.77 8.26 14.34
C VAL A 160 20.96 8.49 15.28
N GLY A 161 21.89 7.55 15.37
CA GLY A 161 23.03 7.64 16.29
C GLY A 161 22.54 7.80 17.74
N GLY A 162 23.09 8.78 18.47
CA GLY A 162 22.72 9.08 19.86
C GLY A 162 21.53 10.03 20.03
N GLU A 163 20.82 10.37 18.96
CA GLU A 163 19.72 11.36 18.98
C GLU A 163 18.38 10.72 19.38
N ARG A 164 17.41 11.54 19.80
CA ARG A 164 16.07 11.04 20.18
C ARG A 164 15.07 11.12 19.03
N VAL A 165 14.14 10.16 19.03
CA VAL A 165 13.08 10.01 18.04
C VAL A 165 11.72 10.21 18.71
N LEU A 166 10.89 11.07 18.13
CA LEU A 166 9.50 11.24 18.51
C LEU A 166 8.61 10.46 17.52
N CYS A 167 7.62 9.71 18.00
CA CYS A 167 6.65 9.03 17.14
C CYS A 167 5.21 9.36 17.58
N ALA A 168 4.34 9.64 16.61
CA ALA A 168 2.91 9.75 16.86
C ALA A 168 2.25 8.37 16.75
N LEU A 169 1.78 7.82 17.87
CA LEU A 169 0.98 6.59 17.87
C LEU A 169 -0.49 6.92 17.63
N SER A 170 -1.12 6.18 16.73
CA SER A 170 -2.56 6.30 16.42
C SER A 170 -3.37 5.08 16.87
N GLY A 171 -2.70 4.00 17.27
CA GLY A 171 -3.29 2.66 17.42
C GLY A 171 -3.47 1.91 16.10
N GLY A 172 -3.21 2.54 14.95
CA GLY A 172 -3.12 1.85 13.67
C GLY A 172 -1.88 0.97 13.56
N VAL A 173 -1.98 -0.10 12.77
CA VAL A 173 -0.88 -1.06 12.55
C VAL A 173 0.39 -0.38 12.03
N ASP A 174 0.28 0.63 11.15
CA ASP A 174 1.46 1.27 10.53
C ASP A 174 2.30 2.03 11.56
N SER A 175 1.64 2.84 12.40
CA SER A 175 2.31 3.56 13.49
C SER A 175 2.89 2.61 14.54
N MET A 176 2.20 1.50 14.83
CA MET A 176 2.66 0.52 15.81
C MET A 176 3.87 -0.28 15.31
N VAL A 177 3.84 -0.74 14.05
CA VAL A 177 4.99 -1.45 13.44
C VAL A 177 6.19 -0.52 13.32
N THR A 178 5.95 0.76 12.98
CA THR A 178 7.01 1.78 12.98
C THR A 178 7.63 1.95 14.36
N ALA A 179 6.80 2.14 15.40
CA ALA A 179 7.27 2.29 16.76
C ALA A 179 8.01 1.03 17.25
N ALA A 180 7.47 -0.16 17.04
CA ALA A 180 8.10 -1.43 17.43
C ALA A 180 9.45 -1.65 16.73
N LEU A 181 9.57 -1.27 15.45
CA LEU A 181 10.81 -1.38 14.70
C LEU A 181 11.88 -0.41 15.20
N ILE A 182 11.49 0.82 15.54
CA ILE A 182 12.39 1.84 16.09
C ILE A 182 12.79 1.47 17.52
N GLU A 183 11.85 0.97 18.34
CA GLU A 183 12.10 0.47 19.69
C GLU A 183 13.15 -0.64 19.66
N ARG A 184 12.97 -1.64 18.78
CA ARG A 184 13.97 -2.71 18.57
C ARG A 184 15.35 -2.17 18.16
N ALA A 185 15.38 -1.04 17.46
CA ALA A 185 16.63 -0.44 17.01
C ALA A 185 17.32 0.39 18.10
N LEU A 186 16.59 1.19 18.86
CA LEU A 186 17.13 2.27 19.68
C LEU A 186 16.77 2.20 21.16
N ASN A 187 15.84 1.34 21.55
CA ASN A 187 15.28 1.25 22.90
C ASN A 187 14.87 2.65 23.43
N GLU A 188 15.44 3.07 24.57
CA GLU A 188 15.18 4.30 25.33
C GLU A 188 15.27 5.65 24.55
N GLN A 189 15.72 5.65 23.29
CA GLN A 189 15.75 6.87 22.47
C GLN A 189 14.40 7.18 21.79
N LEU A 190 13.42 6.27 21.85
CA LEU A 190 12.08 6.46 21.28
C LEU A 190 11.10 6.96 22.34
N THR A 191 10.47 8.10 22.06
CA THR A 191 9.29 8.57 22.80
C THR A 191 8.07 8.51 21.88
N CYS A 192 7.03 7.78 22.28
CA CYS A 192 5.76 7.77 21.56
C CYS A 192 4.74 8.70 22.23
N VAL A 193 4.02 9.48 21.43
CA VAL A 193 2.92 10.33 21.88
C VAL A 193 1.62 9.80 21.31
N PHE A 194 0.62 9.60 22.18
CA PHE A 194 -0.73 9.23 21.80
C PHE A 194 -1.71 10.31 22.26
N ILE A 195 -2.31 11.02 21.31
CA ILE A 195 -3.33 12.04 21.59
C ILE A 195 -4.71 11.36 21.57
N ASP A 196 -5.29 11.13 22.76
CA ASP A 196 -6.66 10.68 22.87
C ASP A 196 -7.60 11.87 22.63
N HIS A 197 -8.00 12.03 21.37
CA HIS A 197 -8.91 13.07 20.93
C HIS A 197 -10.38 12.77 21.30
N GLY A 198 -10.68 11.67 22.00
CA GLY A 198 -12.03 11.35 22.46
C GLY A 198 -13.01 10.99 21.35
N LEU A 199 -12.52 10.59 20.17
CA LEU A 199 -13.34 10.10 19.04
C LEU A 199 -12.98 8.64 18.69
N LEU A 200 -12.35 7.93 19.61
CA LEU A 200 -11.94 6.54 19.44
C LEU A 200 -13.08 5.56 19.73
N ARG A 201 -12.89 4.31 19.31
CA ARG A 201 -13.72 3.17 19.71
C ARG A 201 -13.70 2.98 21.23
N GLN A 202 -14.69 2.25 21.72
CA GLN A 202 -14.70 1.82 23.12
C GLN A 202 -13.39 1.08 23.47
N ASP A 203 -12.80 1.41 24.61
CA ASP A 203 -11.58 0.81 25.20
C ASP A 203 -10.30 0.95 24.35
N GLU A 204 -10.35 1.67 23.23
CA GLU A 204 -9.24 1.79 22.29
C GLU A 204 -7.98 2.42 22.91
N ALA A 205 -8.15 3.51 23.67
CA ALA A 205 -7.03 4.21 24.31
C ALA A 205 -6.30 3.30 25.32
N ALA A 206 -7.06 2.55 26.12
CA ALA A 206 -6.51 1.57 27.06
C ALA A 206 -5.78 0.43 26.33
N ASN A 207 -6.34 -0.06 25.22
CA ASN A 207 -5.71 -1.10 24.41
C ASN A 207 -4.38 -0.63 23.77
N VAL A 208 -4.33 0.62 23.29
CA VAL A 208 -3.08 1.19 22.75
C VAL A 208 -2.02 1.33 23.84
N ALA A 209 -2.39 1.80 25.03
CA ALA A 209 -1.47 1.91 26.15
C ALA A 209 -0.93 0.55 26.61
N ALA A 210 -1.82 -0.44 26.74
CA ALA A 210 -1.45 -1.81 27.11
C ALA A 210 -0.48 -2.44 26.09
N LEU A 211 -0.75 -2.24 24.79
CA LEU A 211 0.10 -2.74 23.72
C LEU A 211 1.47 -2.05 23.69
N ALA A 212 1.53 -0.73 23.87
CA ALA A 212 2.79 -0.01 23.96
C ALA A 212 3.64 -0.54 25.13
N ALA A 213 3.03 -0.75 26.31
CA ALA A 213 3.70 -1.33 27.46
C ALA A 213 4.19 -2.76 27.20
N GLN A 214 3.40 -3.59 26.52
CA GLN A 214 3.78 -4.96 26.15
C GLN A 214 5.02 -5.01 25.25
N VAL A 215 5.19 -4.02 24.37
CA VAL A 215 6.32 -3.92 23.42
C VAL A 215 7.51 -3.15 24.03
N GLY A 216 7.36 -2.60 25.24
CA GLY A 216 8.42 -1.84 25.93
C GLY A 216 8.53 -0.38 25.50
N ILE A 217 7.53 0.16 24.79
CA ILE A 217 7.55 1.52 24.24
C ILE A 217 7.19 2.53 25.33
N GLU A 218 8.03 3.57 25.52
CA GLU A 218 7.69 4.73 26.34
C GLU A 218 6.53 5.52 25.69
N LEU A 219 5.37 5.52 26.34
CA LEU A 219 4.15 6.16 25.84
C LEU A 219 3.72 7.35 26.69
N VAL A 220 3.67 8.52 26.07
CA VAL A 220 3.05 9.74 26.58
C VAL A 220 1.60 9.80 26.06
N ALA A 221 0.66 9.38 26.90
CA ALA A 221 -0.76 9.47 26.61
C ALA A 221 -1.33 10.83 27.04
N VAL A 222 -1.98 11.54 26.10
CA VAL A 222 -2.57 12.86 26.33
C VAL A 222 -4.09 12.78 26.19
N ASP A 223 -4.82 13.02 27.28
CA ASP A 223 -6.27 13.22 27.21
C ASP A 223 -6.59 14.61 26.64
N ALA A 224 -7.19 14.64 25.45
CA ALA A 224 -7.63 15.84 24.78
C ALA A 224 -9.16 15.86 24.49
N HIS A 225 -9.95 15.03 25.16
CA HIS A 225 -11.38 14.83 24.84
C HIS A 225 -12.16 16.16 24.83
N ALA A 226 -12.03 16.94 25.90
CA ALA A 226 -12.75 18.21 26.04
C ALA A 226 -12.35 19.24 24.98
N TYR A 227 -11.06 19.29 24.65
CA TYR A 227 -10.51 20.20 23.65
C TYR A 227 -11.06 19.90 22.24
N PHE A 228 -11.10 18.63 21.83
CA PHE A 228 -11.65 18.25 20.53
C PHE A 228 -13.17 18.43 20.45
N LEU A 229 -13.90 18.11 21.53
CA LEU A 229 -15.35 18.33 21.58
C LEU A 229 -15.71 19.82 21.46
N GLU A 230 -14.96 20.70 22.10
CA GLU A 230 -15.16 22.15 21.97
C GLU A 230 -14.93 22.63 20.53
N LYS A 231 -13.83 22.21 19.90
CA LYS A 231 -13.50 22.58 18.51
C LYS A 231 -14.55 22.08 17.50
N LEU A 232 -15.25 20.98 17.81
CA LEU A 232 -16.27 20.36 16.96
C LEU A 232 -17.71 20.83 17.23
N ARG A 233 -17.92 21.71 18.22
CA ARG A 233 -19.26 22.21 18.58
C ARG A 233 -19.95 22.87 17.38
N GLY A 234 -21.19 22.47 17.12
CA GLY A 234 -21.99 22.97 16.00
C GLY A 234 -21.49 22.57 14.61
N VAL A 235 -20.43 21.75 14.49
CA VAL A 235 -19.87 21.35 13.19
C VAL A 235 -20.57 20.10 12.67
N VAL A 236 -21.31 20.27 11.57
CA VAL A 236 -22.04 19.19 10.91
C VAL A 236 -21.34 18.70 9.64
N GLU A 237 -20.76 19.61 8.89
CA GLU A 237 -20.18 19.33 7.56
C GLU A 237 -18.95 18.41 7.67
N PRO A 238 -18.94 17.24 7.00
CA PRO A 238 -17.90 16.22 7.16
C PRO A 238 -16.46 16.70 6.87
N GLU A 239 -16.24 17.48 5.81
CA GLU A 239 -14.90 17.94 5.46
C GLU A 239 -14.36 18.97 6.45
N ARG A 240 -15.22 19.84 6.98
CA ARG A 240 -14.90 20.75 8.08
C ARG A 240 -14.55 19.98 9.34
N LYS A 241 -15.26 18.90 9.69
CA LYS A 241 -14.87 18.02 10.82
C LYS A 241 -13.45 17.49 10.62
N ARG A 242 -13.13 16.96 9.43
CA ARG A 242 -11.79 16.43 9.12
C ARG A 242 -10.71 17.50 9.30
N LYS A 243 -10.90 18.69 8.73
CA LYS A 243 -9.94 19.81 8.83
C LYS A 243 -9.71 20.24 10.27
N ILE A 244 -10.80 20.37 11.04
CA ILE A 244 -10.72 20.79 12.45
C ILE A 244 -9.98 19.74 13.28
N ILE A 245 -10.30 18.45 13.11
CA ILE A 245 -9.63 17.37 13.84
C ILE A 245 -8.14 17.30 13.48
N GLY A 246 -7.80 17.41 12.19
CA GLY A 246 -6.40 17.44 11.75
C GLY A 246 -5.61 18.60 12.36
N ALA A 247 -6.16 19.82 12.31
CA ALA A 247 -5.52 20.99 12.89
C ALA A 247 -5.38 20.90 14.42
N ALA A 248 -6.43 20.46 15.11
CA ALA A 248 -6.45 20.26 16.55
C ALA A 248 -5.44 19.19 17.01
N PHE A 249 -5.27 18.12 16.23
CA PHE A 249 -4.25 17.10 16.48
C PHE A 249 -2.84 17.67 16.35
N VAL A 250 -2.58 18.42 15.29
CA VAL A 250 -1.27 19.07 15.07
C VAL A 250 -0.95 20.04 16.19
N GLU A 251 -1.90 20.89 16.61
CA GLU A 251 -1.73 21.81 17.75
C GLU A 251 -1.34 21.04 19.04
N LYS A 252 -2.10 19.99 19.38
CA LYS A 252 -1.84 19.20 20.61
C LYS A 252 -0.57 18.36 20.55
N PHE A 253 -0.23 17.84 19.38
CA PHE A 253 1.01 17.10 19.19
C PHE A 253 2.23 18.03 19.31
N ASP A 254 2.20 19.22 18.69
CA ASP A 254 3.28 20.21 18.79
C ASP A 254 3.46 20.73 20.23
N GLU A 255 2.36 21.04 20.93
CA GLU A 255 2.39 21.40 22.36
C GLU A 255 3.08 20.31 23.20
N THR A 256 2.70 19.05 22.97
CA THR A 256 3.25 17.90 23.68
C THR A 256 4.73 17.67 23.33
N ALA A 257 5.07 17.74 22.05
CA ALA A 257 6.43 17.57 21.55
C ALA A 257 7.39 18.60 22.17
N ARG A 258 6.97 19.86 22.29
CA ARG A 258 7.76 20.92 22.93
C ARG A 258 7.96 20.68 24.43
N ALA A 259 6.95 20.15 25.11
CA ALA A 259 7.04 19.83 26.55
C ALA A 259 8.00 18.67 26.84
N LEU A 260 8.12 17.71 25.91
CA LEU A 260 9.00 16.54 26.05
C LEU A 260 10.49 16.84 25.75
N GLY A 261 10.81 18.07 25.34
CA GLY A 261 12.16 18.51 25.04
C GLY A 261 12.65 18.15 23.63
N ALA A 262 13.96 18.28 23.42
CA ALA A 262 14.55 18.20 22.09
C ALA A 262 14.53 16.76 21.54
N HIS A 263 13.78 16.57 20.45
CA HIS A 263 13.85 15.40 19.58
C HIS A 263 14.35 15.88 18.22
N LYS A 264 15.30 15.16 17.63
CA LYS A 264 15.82 15.52 16.30
C LYS A 264 15.02 14.86 15.19
N PHE A 265 14.48 13.67 15.45
CA PHE A 265 13.76 12.89 14.46
C PHE A 265 12.27 12.81 14.78
N LEU A 266 11.46 12.83 13.73
CA LEU A 266 10.05 12.48 13.78
C LEU A 266 9.80 11.23 12.95
N ALA A 267 9.33 10.17 13.60
CA ALA A 267 8.98 8.92 12.96
C ALA A 267 7.58 8.96 12.34
N GLN A 268 7.45 8.43 11.12
CA GLN A 268 6.17 8.30 10.42
C GLN A 268 6.03 6.91 9.79
N GLY A 269 4.81 6.39 9.81
CA GLY A 269 4.44 5.12 9.19
C GLY A 269 4.15 5.22 7.71
N THR A 270 4.85 6.09 6.98
CA THR A 270 4.67 6.30 5.54
C THR A 270 4.92 5.00 4.79
N LEU A 271 3.99 4.62 3.91
CA LEU A 271 4.08 3.38 3.13
C LEU A 271 4.43 3.67 1.66
N TYR A 272 4.81 2.62 0.92
CA TYR A 272 5.19 2.77 -0.48
C TYR A 272 4.08 3.34 -1.39
N PRO A 273 2.78 2.99 -1.21
CA PRO A 273 1.70 3.66 -1.94
C PRO A 273 1.65 5.18 -1.73
N ASP A 274 1.97 5.66 -0.52
CA ASP A 274 1.99 7.10 -0.22
C ASP A 274 3.10 7.80 -1.01
N VAL A 275 4.28 7.15 -1.11
CA VAL A 275 5.42 7.64 -1.88
C VAL A 275 5.09 7.72 -3.36
N ILE A 276 4.48 6.68 -3.94
CA ILE A 276 4.07 6.65 -5.35
C ILE A 276 3.08 7.77 -5.65
N GLU A 277 2.05 7.94 -4.81
CA GLU A 277 1.05 9.01 -4.95
C GLU A 277 1.70 10.41 -4.86
N SER A 278 2.69 10.60 -3.98
CA SER A 278 3.44 11.85 -3.87
C SER A 278 4.42 12.14 -5.01
N ALA A 279 4.87 11.09 -5.73
CA ALA A 279 5.76 11.19 -6.89
C ALA A 279 4.99 11.34 -8.23
N ALA A 280 3.68 11.11 -8.23
CA ALA A 280 2.78 11.34 -9.36
C ALA A 280 2.63 12.81 -9.86
N PRO A 281 3.20 13.89 -9.26
CA PRO A 281 3.16 15.22 -9.87
C PRO A 281 3.92 15.35 -11.19
N LEU A 282 4.76 14.39 -11.57
CA LEU A 282 5.55 14.48 -12.81
C LEU A 282 4.71 14.33 -14.10
N ASP A 283 3.47 13.81 -14.02
CA ASP A 283 2.58 13.68 -15.18
C ASP A 283 1.67 14.91 -15.40
N ALA A 284 1.62 15.86 -14.45
CA ALA A 284 0.86 17.10 -14.60
C ALA A 284 1.46 18.03 -15.68
N ALA A 285 2.73 17.87 -16.01
CA ALA A 285 3.39 18.59 -17.10
C ALA A 285 2.97 18.12 -18.51
N GLN A 286 2.27 16.97 -18.63
CA GLN A 286 1.84 16.40 -19.91
C GLN A 286 0.32 16.44 -20.14
N GLY A 287 -0.43 17.21 -19.35
CA GLY A 287 -1.82 17.54 -19.65
C GLY A 287 -2.82 16.37 -19.63
N ARG A 288 -2.46 15.23 -19.02
CA ARG A 288 -3.40 14.11 -18.81
C ARG A 288 -3.91 14.13 -17.38
N ALA A 289 -4.97 14.88 -17.17
CA ALA A 289 -5.73 14.82 -15.93
C ALA A 289 -6.29 13.40 -15.74
N HIS A 290 -5.72 12.62 -14.82
CA HIS A 290 -6.45 11.56 -14.15
C HIS A 290 -6.99 12.15 -12.85
N GLY A 291 -8.21 12.68 -12.97
CA GLY A 291 -8.94 13.29 -11.88
C GLY A 291 -9.19 12.33 -10.72
N ALA A 292 -9.36 12.93 -9.55
CA ALA A 292 -9.82 12.38 -8.27
C ALA A 292 -8.79 11.84 -7.25
N ALA A 293 -7.48 11.85 -7.52
CA ALA A 293 -6.48 11.46 -6.50
C ALA A 293 -5.89 12.64 -5.70
N ALA A 294 -5.79 13.84 -6.29
CA ALA A 294 -5.05 14.97 -5.71
C ALA A 294 -5.67 15.60 -4.45
N THR A 295 -6.94 15.31 -4.13
CA THR A 295 -7.66 15.89 -2.98
C THR A 295 -7.88 14.91 -1.83
N ILE A 296 -7.48 13.65 -2.01
CA ILE A 296 -7.83 12.57 -1.08
C ILE A 296 -6.53 11.92 -0.61
N LYS A 297 -5.91 12.50 0.43
CA LYS A 297 -5.10 11.84 1.49
C LYS A 297 -4.15 12.83 2.17
N THR A 298 -4.72 13.81 2.87
CA THR A 298 -3.97 14.64 3.82
C THR A 298 -3.70 13.95 5.16
N HIS A 299 -4.12 12.69 5.38
CA HIS A 299 -4.41 12.19 6.74
C HIS A 299 -3.94 10.77 7.09
N HIS A 300 -2.85 10.26 6.52
CA HIS A 300 -2.27 8.99 7.02
C HIS A 300 -0.83 9.08 7.53
N ASN A 301 -0.12 10.15 7.21
CA ASN A 301 1.09 10.54 7.91
C ASN A 301 0.81 11.82 8.67
N VAL A 302 1.68 12.20 9.59
CA VAL A 302 1.59 13.51 10.28
C VAL A 302 1.92 14.66 9.29
N GLY A 303 1.43 14.58 8.05
CA GLY A 303 1.63 15.50 6.93
C GLY A 303 0.84 16.81 7.05
N GLY A 304 0.37 17.12 8.26
CA GLY A 304 -0.15 18.43 8.62
C GLY A 304 0.75 19.19 9.58
N LEU A 305 1.90 18.63 9.99
CA LEU A 305 2.82 19.35 10.84
C LEU A 305 3.37 20.58 10.10
N PRO A 306 3.47 21.74 10.76
CA PRO A 306 4.06 22.92 10.16
C PRO A 306 5.44 22.61 9.58
N THR A 307 5.74 23.08 8.37
CA THR A 307 7.08 22.98 7.74
C THR A 307 8.17 23.68 8.55
N THR A 308 7.77 24.42 9.59
CA THR A 308 8.64 25.12 10.54
C THR A 308 9.11 24.25 11.70
N LEU A 309 8.65 22.99 11.83
CA LEU A 309 9.14 22.11 12.89
C LEU A 309 10.56 21.60 12.55
N PRO A 310 11.52 21.65 13.49
CA PRO A 310 12.93 21.38 13.22
C PRO A 310 13.28 19.89 13.12
N PHE A 311 12.32 19.02 12.77
CA PHE A 311 12.50 17.56 12.75
C PHE A 311 13.07 17.04 11.43
N GLN A 312 13.91 16.01 11.53
CA GLN A 312 14.27 15.16 10.41
C GLN A 312 13.31 13.95 10.34
N LEU A 313 12.73 13.67 9.18
CA LEU A 313 11.77 12.57 9.04
C LEU A 313 12.46 11.20 9.05
N LEU A 314 11.92 10.27 9.83
CA LEU A 314 12.33 8.85 9.86
C LEU A 314 11.16 7.97 9.41
N GLU A 315 11.25 7.42 8.20
CA GLU A 315 10.15 6.71 7.54
C GLU A 315 10.58 5.27 7.20
N PRO A 316 10.66 4.37 8.20
CA PRO A 316 11.26 3.05 7.98
C PRO A 316 10.40 2.13 7.10
N LEU A 317 9.08 2.38 7.00
CA LEU A 317 8.15 1.55 6.23
C LEU A 317 7.94 2.02 4.78
N ARG A 318 8.68 3.05 4.34
CA ARG A 318 8.45 3.75 3.06
C ARG A 318 8.55 2.90 1.79
N HIS A 319 9.08 1.67 1.89
CA HIS A 319 9.24 0.72 0.80
C HIS A 319 8.34 -0.51 0.93
N LEU A 320 7.41 -0.51 1.90
CA LEU A 320 6.49 -1.61 2.13
C LEU A 320 5.08 -1.29 1.66
N PHE A 321 4.39 -2.33 1.19
CA PHE A 321 2.93 -2.37 1.08
C PHE A 321 2.28 -2.80 2.40
N LYS A 322 0.96 -2.62 2.49
CA LYS A 322 0.19 -2.82 3.74
C LYS A 322 0.24 -4.26 4.27
N ASP A 323 0.20 -5.24 3.37
CA ASP A 323 0.37 -6.66 3.68
C ASP A 323 1.78 -6.99 4.17
N GLU A 324 2.81 -6.37 3.59
CA GLU A 324 4.19 -6.53 4.05
C GLU A 324 4.40 -5.91 5.44
N VAL A 325 3.80 -4.74 5.71
CA VAL A 325 3.80 -4.13 7.05
C VAL A 325 3.18 -5.08 8.07
N ARG A 326 2.10 -5.79 7.70
CA ARG A 326 1.49 -6.80 8.57
C ARG A 326 2.42 -7.97 8.83
N ALA A 327 3.03 -8.52 7.79
CA ALA A 327 4.01 -9.61 7.93
C ALA A 327 5.22 -9.20 8.79
N VAL A 328 5.71 -7.97 8.65
CA VAL A 328 6.75 -7.40 9.50
C VAL A 328 6.27 -7.24 10.95
N GLY A 329 5.03 -6.78 11.16
CA GLY A 329 4.44 -6.68 12.50
C GLY A 329 4.38 -8.01 13.24
N GLU A 330 3.97 -9.09 12.57
CA GLU A 330 3.98 -10.43 13.16
C GLU A 330 5.41 -10.92 13.45
N ALA A 331 6.34 -10.69 12.53
CA ALA A 331 7.75 -11.05 12.72
C ALA A 331 8.44 -10.25 13.85
N LEU A 332 7.93 -9.06 14.17
CA LEU A 332 8.33 -8.27 15.35
C LEU A 332 7.71 -8.78 16.66
N GLY A 333 6.79 -9.75 16.61
CA GLY A 333 6.10 -10.31 17.76
C GLY A 333 4.83 -9.56 18.18
N LEU A 334 4.30 -8.68 17.33
CA LEU A 334 3.03 -8.00 17.62
C LEU A 334 1.88 -9.02 17.58
N PRO A 335 0.88 -8.90 18.49
CA PRO A 335 -0.28 -9.79 18.49
C PRO A 335 -1.04 -9.75 17.16
N HIS A 336 -1.45 -10.93 16.68
CA HIS A 336 -2.15 -11.07 15.39
C HIS A 336 -3.40 -10.17 15.30
N ASN A 337 -4.22 -10.10 16.36
CA ASN A 337 -5.41 -9.25 16.44
C ASN A 337 -5.12 -7.74 16.35
N VAL A 338 -3.88 -7.31 16.64
CA VAL A 338 -3.44 -5.92 16.47
C VAL A 338 -3.03 -5.67 15.02
N VAL A 339 -2.28 -6.61 14.44
CA VAL A 339 -1.75 -6.52 13.07
C VAL A 339 -2.88 -6.56 12.04
N TRP A 340 -3.83 -7.46 12.23
CA TRP A 340 -4.94 -7.72 11.31
C TRP A 340 -6.20 -6.92 11.64
N ARG A 341 -6.11 -6.03 12.63
CA ARG A 341 -7.23 -5.17 12.98
C ARG A 341 -7.71 -4.33 11.80
N GLN A 342 -8.99 -4.01 11.84
CA GLN A 342 -9.59 -3.18 10.81
C GLN A 342 -9.03 -1.76 10.80
N PRO A 343 -8.85 -1.16 9.61
CA PRO A 343 -8.54 0.25 9.48
C PRO A 343 -9.56 1.12 10.23
N PHE A 344 -9.06 2.12 10.96
CA PHE A 344 -9.86 3.11 11.65
C PHE A 344 -9.46 4.50 11.16
N PRO A 345 -10.43 5.35 10.75
CA PRO A 345 -10.10 6.66 10.18
C PRO A 345 -9.50 7.58 11.26
N GLY A 346 -8.56 8.45 10.89
CA GLY A 346 -7.98 9.45 11.80
C GLY A 346 -9.02 10.35 12.50
N PRO A 347 -10.05 10.86 11.80
CA PRO A 347 -11.19 11.55 12.43
C PRO A 347 -12.06 10.68 13.35
N GLY A 348 -11.79 9.38 13.43
CA GLY A 348 -12.47 8.41 14.27
C GLY A 348 -13.99 8.36 14.07
N LEU A 349 -14.71 8.32 15.18
CA LEU A 349 -16.16 8.27 15.21
C LEU A 349 -16.84 9.54 14.68
N ALA A 350 -16.14 10.68 14.57
CA ALA A 350 -16.75 11.93 14.10
C ALA A 350 -17.23 11.86 12.64
N VAL A 351 -16.60 11.03 11.80
CA VAL A 351 -17.05 10.76 10.42
C VAL A 351 -18.05 9.62 10.32
N ARG A 352 -18.35 8.95 11.45
CA ARG A 352 -19.39 7.92 11.58
C ARG A 352 -20.66 8.45 12.26
N ILE A 353 -20.69 9.73 12.63
CA ILE A 353 -21.88 10.43 13.10
C ILE A 353 -22.31 11.41 12.01
N ILE A 354 -23.52 11.22 11.47
CA ILE A 354 -24.16 12.19 10.59
C ILE A 354 -24.78 13.27 11.49
N GLY A 355 -24.37 14.53 11.31
CA GLY A 355 -24.79 15.61 12.20
C GLY A 355 -23.69 16.08 13.16
N GLU A 356 -24.08 16.85 14.17
CA GLU A 356 -23.17 17.41 15.17
C GLU A 356 -22.53 16.32 16.06
N ILE A 357 -21.30 16.57 16.50
CA ILE A 357 -20.57 15.68 17.41
C ILE A 357 -20.82 16.11 18.86
N THR A 358 -21.45 15.25 19.65
CA THR A 358 -21.66 15.45 21.08
C THR A 358 -21.23 14.22 21.87
N ARG A 359 -20.92 14.40 23.16
CA ARG A 359 -20.55 13.29 24.06
C ARG A 359 -21.62 12.19 24.07
N ALA A 360 -22.89 12.57 24.21
CA ALA A 360 -24.01 11.62 24.19
C ALA A 360 -24.07 10.79 22.89
N ARG A 361 -23.88 11.43 21.73
CA ARG A 361 -23.88 10.73 20.43
C ARG A 361 -22.67 9.80 20.27
N LEU A 362 -21.50 10.21 20.75
CA LEU A 362 -20.30 9.38 20.76
C LEU A 362 -20.48 8.14 21.65
N ASP A 363 -21.06 8.30 22.84
CA ASP A 363 -21.26 7.20 23.78
C ASP A 363 -22.25 6.17 23.23
N ILE A 364 -23.36 6.62 22.62
CA ILE A 364 -24.30 5.75 21.91
C ILE A 364 -23.59 4.99 20.77
N LEU A 365 -22.84 5.71 19.93
CA LEU A 365 -22.16 5.10 18.79
C LEU A 365 -21.08 4.12 19.23
N ARG A 366 -20.33 4.38 20.30
CA ARG A 366 -19.33 3.45 20.85
C ARG A 366 -19.97 2.14 21.27
N ALA A 367 -21.06 2.21 22.04
CA ALA A 367 -21.77 1.02 22.49
C ALA A 367 -22.32 0.21 21.31
N ALA A 368 -22.95 0.89 20.34
CA ALA A 368 -23.47 0.24 19.14
C ALA A 368 -22.36 -0.39 18.29
N ASP A 369 -21.25 0.33 18.04
CA ASP A 369 -20.09 -0.18 17.29
C ASP A 369 -19.45 -1.38 17.98
N ALA A 370 -19.32 -1.35 19.32
CA ALA A 370 -18.80 -2.49 20.08
C ALA A 370 -19.64 -3.75 19.89
N ILE A 371 -20.98 -3.64 19.96
CA ILE A 371 -21.90 -4.77 19.74
C ILE A 371 -21.77 -5.29 18.31
N VAL A 372 -21.83 -4.40 17.30
CA VAL A 372 -21.70 -4.79 15.88
C VAL A 372 -20.41 -5.57 15.64
N ARG A 373 -19.29 -5.06 16.14
CA ARG A 373 -17.99 -5.72 15.98
C ARG A 373 -17.95 -7.08 16.68
N GLN A 374 -18.41 -7.15 17.94
CA GLN A 374 -18.42 -8.41 18.70
C GLN A 374 -19.29 -9.48 18.05
N GLU A 375 -20.48 -9.14 17.56
CA GLU A 375 -21.38 -10.11 16.93
C GLU A 375 -20.83 -10.60 15.58
N ILE A 376 -20.23 -9.71 14.78
CA ILE A 376 -19.57 -10.11 13.53
C ILE A 376 -18.37 -11.03 13.82
N GLU A 377 -17.50 -10.64 14.76
CA GLU A 377 -16.32 -11.41 15.18
C GLU A 377 -16.69 -12.79 15.74
N ARG A 378 -17.80 -12.90 16.49
CA ARG A 378 -18.35 -14.18 16.97
C ARG A 378 -18.92 -15.05 15.85
N ALA A 379 -19.64 -14.45 14.91
CA ALA A 379 -20.32 -15.19 13.84
C ALA A 379 -19.35 -15.72 12.78
N ALA A 380 -18.17 -15.09 12.63
CA ALA A 380 -17.20 -15.46 11.63
C ALA A 380 -15.77 -15.35 12.18
N PRO A 381 -15.32 -16.30 13.02
CA PRO A 381 -13.97 -16.27 13.58
C PRO A 381 -12.85 -16.25 12.51
N ASP A 382 -13.12 -16.78 11.30
CA ASP A 382 -12.22 -16.72 10.13
C ASP A 382 -12.49 -15.49 9.23
N LEU A 383 -12.74 -14.32 9.84
CA LEU A 383 -13.21 -13.12 9.16
C LEU A 383 -12.22 -12.48 8.20
N ASP A 384 -10.93 -12.78 8.37
CA ASP A 384 -9.81 -12.03 7.77
C ASP A 384 -9.86 -11.92 6.24
N PHE A 385 -10.74 -12.67 5.57
CA PHE A 385 -10.88 -12.67 4.13
C PHE A 385 -12.31 -12.50 3.59
N ARG A 386 -13.33 -12.36 4.46
CA ARG A 386 -14.74 -12.24 4.02
C ARG A 386 -15.28 -10.81 4.08
N VAL A 387 -14.86 -10.02 5.05
CA VAL A 387 -15.33 -8.64 5.23
C VAL A 387 -14.15 -7.71 5.45
N TRP A 388 -13.93 -6.78 4.52
CA TRP A 388 -12.81 -5.84 4.57
C TRP A 388 -12.92 -4.79 5.69
N GLN A 389 -14.15 -4.36 6.03
CA GLN A 389 -14.41 -3.40 7.09
C GLN A 389 -15.86 -3.52 7.59
N TYR A 390 -16.08 -3.39 8.89
CA TYR A 390 -17.42 -3.32 9.51
C TYR A 390 -17.44 -2.30 10.64
N PHE A 391 -18.52 -1.55 10.76
CA PHE A 391 -18.69 -0.50 11.76
C PHE A 391 -20.14 -0.02 11.86
N ALA A 392 -20.48 0.61 12.98
CA ALA A 392 -21.75 1.32 13.12
C ALA A 392 -21.66 2.77 12.60
N VAL A 393 -22.78 3.31 12.13
CA VAL A 393 -22.98 4.73 11.80
C VAL A 393 -24.20 5.23 12.55
N LEU A 394 -24.09 6.40 13.19
CA LEU A 394 -25.19 7.05 13.90
C LEU A 394 -25.73 8.19 13.04
N THR A 395 -27.02 8.13 12.71
CA THR A 395 -27.72 9.15 11.92
C THR A 395 -28.43 10.16 12.80
#